data_AF-A0A7X3KAR9-F1
#
_entry.id   AF-A0A7X3KAR9-F1
#
_cell.length_a   1.000
_cell.length_b   1.000
_cell.length_c   1.000
_cell.angle_alpha   90.00
_cell.angle_beta   90.00
_cell.angle_gamma   90.00
#
_symmetry.space_group_name_H-M   'P 1'
#
loop_
_entity.id
_entity.type
_entity.pdbx_description
1 polymer ?
#
loop_
_entity_poly.entity_id
_entity_poly.type
_entity_poly.pdbx_seq_one_letter_code
_entity_poly.pdbx_strand_id
1 'polypeptide(L)'
;MRVTGYAEALASALDVEVDNGLVIRVVSIPALAALKLLAWDDRGLQDNKDAQDLLFLLQHYHEAGNGDRMYEEAFELLEAAGFDLPLAGATLLGHDTRVILHDDSLHALLAILADPRKRDRLLVHMTRSAGIESDMADKLLSQFELGLRN
;
A
#
# COMPACT_ATOMS: atom_id res chain seq x y z
N MET A 1 -11.10 -5.53 -16.55
CA MET A 1 -9.72 -5.62 -16.07
C MET A 1 -8.97 -4.42 -16.58
N ARG A 2 -8.68 -3.48 -15.69
CA ARG A 2 -7.85 -2.30 -15.97
C ARG A 2 -6.37 -2.71 -15.96
N VAL A 3 -5.55 -2.10 -16.82
CA VAL A 3 -4.09 -2.33 -16.91
C VAL A 3 -3.27 -1.17 -16.34
N THR A 4 -3.93 -0.16 -15.75
CA THR A 4 -3.30 0.94 -15.02
C THR A 4 -2.39 0.41 -13.91
N GLY A 5 -1.18 0.97 -13.78
CA GLY A 5 -0.18 0.56 -12.80
C GLY A 5 0.69 -0.63 -13.21
N TYR A 6 0.40 -1.33 -14.31
CA TYR A 6 1.16 -2.54 -14.69
C TYR A 6 2.53 -2.20 -15.27
N ALA A 7 2.63 -1.11 -16.03
CA ALA A 7 3.90 -0.67 -16.60
C ALA A 7 4.86 -0.20 -15.48
N GLU A 8 4.33 0.57 -14.54
CA GLU A 8 5.04 1.04 -13.35
C GLU A 8 5.47 -0.14 -12.47
N ALA A 9 4.57 -1.10 -12.22
CA ALA A 9 4.88 -2.30 -11.44
C ALA A 9 5.97 -3.16 -12.09
N LEU A 10 5.97 -3.29 -13.43
CA LEU A 10 7.03 -4.01 -14.14
C LEU A 10 8.36 -3.24 -14.10
N ALA A 11 8.32 -1.92 -14.26
CA ALA A 11 9.51 -1.08 -14.25
C ALA A 11 10.18 -1.02 -12.86
N SER A 12 9.40 -1.03 -11.78
CA SER A 12 9.88 -0.99 -10.41
C SER A 12 10.08 -2.37 -9.77
N ALA A 13 9.91 -3.46 -10.53
CA ALA A 13 10.02 -4.80 -9.98
C ALA A 13 11.47 -5.12 -9.61
N LEU A 14 11.65 -5.95 -8.58
CA LEU A 14 12.92 -6.29 -7.96
C LEU A 14 13.46 -7.60 -8.53
N ASP A 15 14.76 -7.67 -8.78
CA ASP A 15 15.43 -8.93 -9.08
C ASP A 15 15.68 -9.69 -7.78
N VAL A 16 15.15 -10.91 -7.69
CA VAL A 16 15.28 -11.79 -6.53
C VAL A 16 15.91 -13.10 -6.98
N GLU A 17 17.06 -13.44 -6.40
CA GLU A 17 17.69 -14.75 -6.58
C GLU A 17 16.99 -15.77 -5.68
N VAL A 18 16.34 -16.77 -6.28
CA VAL A 18 15.55 -17.80 -5.58
C VAL A 18 16.23 -19.17 -5.54
N ASP A 19 17.26 -19.34 -6.37
CA ASP A 19 18.19 -20.48 -6.37
C ASP A 19 19.48 -20.03 -7.05
N ASN A 20 20.56 -20.82 -6.94
CA ASN A 20 21.88 -20.50 -7.48
C ASN A 20 21.83 -20.12 -8.97
N GLY A 21 21.96 -18.82 -9.25
CA GLY A 21 21.91 -18.24 -10.60
C GLY A 21 20.51 -18.11 -11.21
N LEU A 22 19.44 -18.45 -10.47
CA LEU A 22 18.05 -18.26 -10.89
C LEU A 22 17.51 -16.96 -10.29
N VAL A 23 17.52 -15.91 -11.11
CA VAL A 23 16.96 -14.60 -10.77
C VAL A 23 15.59 -14.43 -11.42
N ILE A 24 14.60 -14.09 -10.60
CA ILE A 24 13.23 -13.78 -11.05
C ILE A 24 12.87 -12.34 -10.71
N ARG A 25 12.02 -11.74 -11.55
CA ARG A 25 11.51 -10.38 -11.35
C ARG A 25 10.23 -10.44 -10.51
N VAL A 26 10.27 -9.87 -9.31
CA VAL A 26 9.17 -9.87 -8.33
C VAL A 26 8.64 -8.45 -8.16
N VAL A 27 7.31 -8.30 -8.14
CA VAL A 27 6.68 -6.99 -7.91
C VAL A 27 7.14 -6.39 -6.57
N SER A 28 7.49 -5.11 -6.55
CA SER A 28 7.82 -4.40 -5.31
C SER A 28 6.57 -4.24 -4.44
N ILE A 29 6.73 -4.13 -3.12
CA ILE A 29 5.59 -3.94 -2.20
C ILE A 29 4.81 -2.64 -2.50
N PRO A 30 5.46 -1.48 -2.78
CA PRO A 30 4.75 -0.27 -3.19
C PRO A 30 3.90 -0.46 -4.45
N ALA A 31 4.45 -1.14 -5.47
CA ALA A 31 3.69 -1.45 -6.68
C ALA A 31 2.53 -2.39 -6.40
N LEU A 32 2.75 -3.41 -5.54
CA LEU A 32 1.70 -4.34 -5.14
C LEU A 32 0.56 -3.63 -4.42
N ALA A 33 0.85 -2.68 -3.51
CA ALA A 33 -0.17 -1.89 -2.82
C ALA A 33 -1.04 -1.09 -3.80
N ALA A 34 -0.42 -0.42 -4.78
CA ALA A 34 -1.15 0.30 -5.83
C ALA A 34 -2.04 -0.65 -6.65
N LEU A 35 -1.50 -1.78 -7.07
CA LEU A 35 -2.24 -2.79 -7.84
C LEU A 35 -3.40 -3.38 -7.04
N LYS A 36 -3.26 -3.58 -5.72
CA LYS A 36 -4.33 -4.07 -4.85
C LYS A 36 -5.47 -3.07 -4.71
N LEU A 37 -5.17 -1.78 -4.57
CA LEU A 37 -6.20 -0.75 -4.51
C LEU A 37 -6.98 -0.62 -5.84
N LEU A 38 -6.27 -0.61 -6.97
CA LEU A 38 -6.89 -0.57 -8.32
C LEU A 38 -7.72 -1.84 -8.59
N ALA A 39 -7.18 -3.00 -8.24
CA ALA A 39 -7.88 -4.26 -8.32
C ALA A 39 -9.19 -4.25 -7.52
N TRP A 40 -9.13 -3.79 -6.27
CA TRP A 40 -10.30 -3.69 -5.42
C TRP A 40 -11.35 -2.72 -5.99
N ASP A 41 -10.95 -1.61 -6.63
CA ASP A 41 -11.91 -0.72 -7.30
C ASP A 41 -12.64 -1.43 -8.45
N ASP A 42 -11.91 -2.25 -9.22
CA ASP A 42 -12.44 -2.99 -10.37
C ASP A 42 -13.39 -4.14 -9.97
N ARG A 43 -13.03 -4.93 -8.95
CA ARG A 43 -13.74 -6.20 -8.60
C ARG A 43 -14.13 -6.36 -7.14
N GLY A 44 -13.96 -5.33 -6.33
CA GLY A 44 -14.20 -5.38 -4.88
C GLY A 44 -15.62 -5.76 -4.48
N LEU A 45 -16.60 -5.59 -5.37
CA LEU A 45 -17.99 -6.04 -5.16
C LEU A 45 -18.17 -7.56 -5.26
N GLN A 46 -17.23 -8.26 -5.89
CA GLN A 46 -17.26 -9.72 -6.08
C GLN A 46 -16.40 -10.44 -5.05
N ASP A 47 -15.21 -9.90 -4.78
CA ASP A 47 -14.23 -10.45 -3.85
C ASP A 47 -13.57 -9.32 -3.06
N ASN A 48 -13.46 -9.48 -1.75
CA ASN A 48 -12.84 -8.52 -0.84
C ASN A 48 -11.36 -8.83 -0.52
N LYS A 49 -10.79 -9.90 -1.08
CA LYS A 49 -9.40 -10.30 -0.84
C LYS A 49 -8.39 -9.18 -1.11
N ASP A 50 -8.56 -8.39 -2.17
CA ASP A 50 -7.61 -7.31 -2.46
C ASP A 50 -7.60 -6.21 -1.39
N ALA A 51 -8.72 -5.97 -0.69
CA ALA A 51 -8.75 -5.07 0.45
C ALA A 51 -8.00 -5.65 1.65
N GLN A 52 -8.15 -6.94 1.91
CA GLN A 52 -7.47 -7.63 3.00
C GLN A 52 -5.97 -7.70 2.77
N ASP A 53 -5.56 -8.03 1.54
CA ASP A 53 -4.16 -8.01 1.12
C ASP A 53 -3.59 -6.59 1.25
N LEU A 54 -4.33 -5.55 0.83
CA LEU A 54 -3.90 -4.16 1.03
C LEU A 54 -3.71 -3.84 2.52
N LEU A 55 -4.67 -4.19 3.39
CA LEU A 55 -4.55 -3.97 4.83
C LEU A 55 -3.29 -4.64 5.41
N PHE A 56 -3.02 -5.88 5.02
CA PHE A 56 -1.82 -6.60 5.43
C PHE A 56 -0.55 -5.83 5.04
N LEU A 57 -0.46 -5.31 3.81
CA LEU A 57 0.67 -4.49 3.40
C LEU A 57 0.81 -3.22 4.25
N LEU A 58 -0.30 -2.52 4.52
CA LEU A 58 -0.28 -1.30 5.33
C LEU A 58 0.23 -1.56 6.75
N GLN A 59 -0.18 -2.67 7.37
CA GLN A 59 0.25 -3.03 8.73
C GLN A 59 1.72 -3.38 8.83
N HIS A 60 2.24 -4.08 7.81
CA HIS A 60 3.50 -4.79 7.91
C HIS A 60 4.63 -4.15 7.09
N TYR A 61 4.40 -3.01 6.42
CA TYR A 61 5.46 -2.40 5.61
C TYR A 61 6.71 -1.99 6.41
N HIS A 62 6.53 -1.56 7.65
CA HIS A 62 7.65 -1.20 8.54
C HIS A 62 8.60 -2.38 8.81
N GLU A 63 8.09 -3.62 8.86
CA GLU A 63 8.87 -4.83 9.07
C GLU A 63 9.31 -5.53 7.76
N ALA A 64 8.84 -5.04 6.61
CA ALA A 64 9.15 -5.59 5.29
C ALA A 64 10.50 -5.11 4.73
N GLY A 65 11.56 -5.22 5.54
CA GLY A 65 12.91 -4.74 5.20
C GLY A 65 13.13 -3.25 5.42
N ASN A 66 12.16 -2.55 6.03
CA ASN A 66 12.25 -1.11 6.32
C ASN A 66 12.66 -0.79 7.77
N GLY A 67 13.06 -1.78 8.57
CA GLY A 67 13.43 -1.58 9.98
C GLY A 67 14.48 -0.48 10.16
N ASP A 68 15.61 -0.60 9.47
CA ASP A 68 16.69 0.40 9.55
C ASP A 68 16.25 1.75 8.93
N ARG A 69 15.57 1.71 7.77
CA ARG A 69 15.03 2.91 7.11
C ARG A 69 14.10 3.70 8.02
N MET A 70 13.32 3.05 8.88
CA MET A 70 12.42 3.74 9.84
C MET A 70 13.18 4.58 10.86
N TYR A 71 14.35 4.13 11.31
CA TYR A 71 15.13 4.83 12.32
C TYR A 71 16.16 5.79 11.73
N GLU A 72 16.67 5.50 10.54
CA GLU A 72 17.76 6.26 9.92
C GLU A 72 17.28 7.28 8.89
N GLU A 73 16.31 6.91 8.04
CA GLU A 73 15.87 7.73 6.90
C GLU A 73 14.51 8.40 7.14
N ALA A 74 13.58 7.67 7.78
CA ALA A 74 12.17 8.03 7.91
C ALA A 74 11.77 8.36 9.36
N PHE A 75 12.74 8.74 10.20
CA PHE A 75 12.49 9.03 11.63
C PHE A 75 11.41 10.11 11.84
N GLU A 76 11.37 11.12 10.97
CA GLU A 76 10.34 12.17 11.03
C GLU A 76 8.91 11.61 10.84
N LEU A 77 8.75 10.57 10.01
CA LEU A 77 7.46 9.88 9.85
C LEU A 77 7.08 9.13 11.13
N LEU A 78 8.05 8.54 11.81
CA LEU A 78 7.85 7.86 13.07
C LEU A 78 7.45 8.82 14.19
N GLU A 79 8.12 9.99 14.29
CA GLU A 79 7.74 11.05 15.23
C GLU A 79 6.33 11.57 14.94
N ALA A 80 6.00 11.84 13.68
CA ALA A 80 4.66 12.30 13.28
C ALA A 80 3.56 11.28 13.57
N ALA A 81 3.89 9.97 13.52
CA ALA A 81 3.00 8.88 13.88
C ALA A 81 2.93 8.59 15.39
N GLY A 82 3.60 9.39 16.24
CA GLY A 82 3.62 9.16 17.69
C GLY A 82 4.36 7.88 18.09
N PHE A 83 5.39 7.51 17.32
CA PHE A 83 6.19 6.29 17.47
C PHE A 83 5.41 4.99 17.24
N ASP A 84 4.26 5.06 16.55
CA ASP A 84 3.54 3.88 16.07
C ASP A 84 4.13 3.40 14.74
N LEU A 85 4.88 2.29 14.80
CA LEU A 85 5.60 1.71 13.66
C LEU A 85 4.69 1.30 12.49
N PRO A 86 3.56 0.58 12.69
CA PRO A 86 2.59 0.34 11.63
C PRO A 86 2.08 1.61 10.95
N LEU A 87 1.74 2.66 11.72
CA LEU A 87 1.25 3.91 11.14
C LEU A 87 2.32 4.64 10.33
N ALA A 88 3.54 4.76 10.85
CA ALA A 88 4.68 5.31 10.09
C ALA A 88 5.00 4.48 8.84
N GLY A 89 4.90 3.15 8.97
CA GLY A 89 4.99 2.18 7.88
C GLY A 89 4.01 2.45 6.75
N ALA A 90 2.75 2.68 7.08
CA ALA A 90 1.74 3.00 6.08
C ALA A 90 2.05 4.31 5.34
N THR A 91 2.55 5.33 6.03
CA THR A 91 2.98 6.59 5.39
C THR A 91 4.16 6.38 4.46
N LEU A 92 5.18 5.63 4.90
CA LEU A 92 6.33 5.30 4.06
C LEU A 92 5.92 4.49 2.83
N LEU A 93 4.98 3.56 2.98
CA LEU A 93 4.43 2.79 1.86
C LEU A 93 3.74 3.72 0.85
N GLY A 94 2.98 4.70 1.32
CA GLY A 94 2.35 5.72 0.48
C GLY A 94 3.37 6.52 -0.31
N HIS A 95 4.42 7.00 0.37
CA HIS A 95 5.52 7.75 -0.26
C HIS A 95 6.26 6.91 -1.31
N ASP A 96 6.69 5.70 -0.95
CA ASP A 96 7.41 4.82 -1.87
C ASP A 96 6.52 4.43 -3.07
N THR A 97 5.19 4.34 -2.88
CA THR A 97 4.23 4.12 -3.96
C THR A 97 4.12 5.32 -4.88
N ARG A 98 4.06 6.54 -4.33
CA ARG A 98 4.03 7.78 -5.10
C ARG A 98 5.25 7.93 -5.99
N VAL A 99 6.44 7.63 -5.47
CA VAL A 99 7.71 7.75 -6.20
C VAL A 99 7.75 6.91 -7.49
N ILE A 100 7.07 5.77 -7.51
CA ILE A 100 7.09 4.85 -8.67
C ILE A 100 5.93 5.06 -9.65
N LEU A 101 4.85 5.72 -9.24
CA LEU A 101 3.66 5.85 -10.08
C LEU A 101 3.77 7.05 -11.03
N HIS A 102 3.24 6.88 -12.24
CA HIS A 102 2.95 8.00 -13.11
C HIS A 102 1.74 8.78 -12.60
N ASP A 103 1.64 10.05 -13.01
CA ASP A 103 0.57 10.97 -12.59
C ASP A 103 -0.82 10.38 -12.80
N ASP A 104 -1.11 9.76 -13.95
CA ASP A 104 -2.44 9.19 -14.24
C ASP A 104 -2.82 8.07 -13.25
N SER A 105 -1.86 7.19 -12.95
CA SER A 105 -2.05 6.09 -12.00
C SER A 105 -2.22 6.62 -10.57
N LEU A 106 -1.41 7.59 -10.17
CA LEU A 106 -1.52 8.24 -8.87
C LEU A 106 -2.88 8.95 -8.70
N HIS A 107 -3.33 9.69 -9.72
CA HIS A 107 -4.65 10.33 -9.71
C HIS A 107 -5.77 9.29 -9.59
N ALA A 108 -5.65 8.14 -10.25
CA ALA A 108 -6.64 7.07 -10.11
C ALA A 108 -6.71 6.53 -8.67
N LEU A 109 -5.57 6.29 -8.02
CA LEU A 109 -5.52 5.87 -6.61
C LEU A 109 -6.17 6.91 -5.69
N LEU A 110 -5.77 8.18 -5.82
CA LEU A 110 -6.30 9.27 -5.00
C LEU A 110 -7.81 9.47 -5.22
N ALA A 111 -8.30 9.29 -6.45
CA ALA A 111 -9.73 9.38 -6.75
C ALA A 111 -10.54 8.24 -6.08
N ILE A 112 -9.96 7.05 -5.94
CA ILE A 112 -10.59 5.95 -5.20
C ILE A 112 -10.71 6.31 -3.71
N LEU A 113 -9.62 6.82 -3.12
CA LEU A 113 -9.56 7.14 -1.68
C LEU A 113 -10.39 8.37 -1.30
N ALA A 114 -10.54 9.32 -2.22
CA ALA A 114 -11.33 10.54 -2.03
C ALA A 114 -12.85 10.33 -2.15
N ASP A 115 -13.31 9.23 -2.77
CA ASP A 115 -14.74 8.91 -2.85
C ASP A 115 -15.20 8.28 -1.52
N PRO A 116 -16.07 8.97 -0.73
CA PRO A 116 -16.46 8.47 0.59
C PRO A 116 -17.14 7.09 0.54
N ARG A 117 -17.94 6.82 -0.50
CA ARG A 117 -18.64 5.53 -0.62
C ARG A 117 -17.66 4.39 -0.89
N LYS A 118 -16.63 4.66 -1.70
CA LYS A 118 -15.56 3.68 -1.93
C LYS A 118 -14.75 3.50 -0.67
N ARG A 119 -14.33 4.58 -0.01
CA ARG A 119 -13.57 4.52 1.23
C ARG A 119 -14.27 3.70 2.32
N ASP A 120 -15.54 3.99 2.60
CA ASP A 120 -16.33 3.26 3.60
C ASP A 120 -16.39 1.76 3.27
N ARG A 121 -16.66 1.43 1.99
CA ARG A 121 -16.69 0.03 1.54
C ARG A 121 -15.32 -0.64 1.67
N LEU A 122 -14.24 0.07 1.37
CA LEU A 122 -12.87 -0.45 1.48
C LEU A 122 -12.58 -0.83 2.93
N LEU A 123 -12.90 0.05 3.90
CA LEU A 123 -12.71 -0.20 5.33
C LEU A 123 -13.52 -1.41 5.83
N VAL A 124 -14.77 -1.54 5.40
CA VAL A 124 -15.58 -2.73 5.70
C VAL A 124 -14.95 -3.99 5.12
N HIS A 125 -14.42 -3.92 3.90
CA HIS A 125 -13.82 -5.07 3.22
C HIS A 125 -12.49 -5.49 3.85
N MET A 126 -11.68 -4.52 4.31
CA MET A 126 -10.44 -4.70 5.05
C MET A 126 -10.65 -5.46 6.37
N THR A 127 -11.65 -5.07 7.15
CA THR A 127 -11.84 -5.55 8.53
C THR A 127 -12.60 -6.87 8.66
N ARG A 128 -13.28 -7.32 7.59
CA ARG A 128 -14.23 -8.46 7.62
C ARG A 128 -13.65 -9.78 8.15
N SER A 129 -12.35 -10.02 8.04
CA SER A 129 -11.70 -11.24 8.53
C SER A 129 -10.39 -10.99 9.29
N ALA A 130 -9.97 -9.74 9.46
CA ALA A 130 -8.65 -9.40 9.95
C ALA A 130 -8.54 -9.37 11.49
N GLY A 131 -9.67 -9.39 12.21
CA GLY A 131 -9.68 -9.24 13.67
C GLY A 131 -9.22 -7.86 14.16
N ILE A 132 -9.02 -6.91 13.24
CA ILE A 132 -8.55 -5.55 13.48
C ILE A 132 -9.74 -4.62 13.69
N GLU A 133 -9.60 -3.72 14.66
CA GLU A 133 -10.58 -2.67 14.92
C GLU A 133 -10.69 -1.72 13.72
N SER A 134 -11.91 -1.35 13.36
CA SER A 134 -12.17 -0.45 12.21
C SER A 134 -11.39 0.86 12.28
N ASP A 135 -11.19 1.39 13.48
CA ASP A 135 -10.43 2.62 13.73
C ASP A 135 -8.95 2.48 13.33
N MET A 136 -8.35 1.31 13.54
CA MET A 136 -6.95 1.09 13.14
C MET A 136 -6.82 0.98 11.62
N ALA A 137 -7.75 0.30 10.95
CA ALA A 137 -7.76 0.21 9.49
C ALA A 137 -7.90 1.60 8.84
N ASP A 138 -8.74 2.47 9.39
CA ASP A 138 -8.89 3.85 8.88
C ASP A 138 -7.67 4.72 9.14
N LYS A 139 -7.00 4.58 10.30
CA LYS A 139 -5.73 5.25 10.58
C LYS A 139 -4.64 4.83 9.59
N LEU A 140 -4.47 3.53 9.37
CA LEU A 140 -3.52 2.99 8.40
C LEU A 140 -3.80 3.51 6.99
N LEU A 141 -5.07 3.48 6.56
CA LEU A 141 -5.45 3.97 5.24
C LEU A 141 -5.21 5.49 5.09
N SER A 142 -5.46 6.26 6.15
CA SER A 142 -5.19 7.70 6.19
C SER A 142 -3.69 8.02 6.10
N GLN A 143 -2.85 7.24 6.78
CA GLN A 143 -1.39 7.38 6.69
C GLN A 143 -0.87 7.03 5.29
N PHE A 144 -1.37 5.94 4.69
CA PHE A 144 -1.07 5.60 3.31
C PHE A 144 -1.45 6.71 2.32
N GLU A 145 -2.65 7.28 2.47
CA GLU A 145 -3.09 8.41 1.66
C GLU A 145 -2.22 9.66 1.86
N LEU A 146 -1.79 9.94 3.09
CA LEU A 146 -0.86 11.03 3.39
C LEU A 146 0.47 10.85 2.62
N GLY A 147 1.04 9.65 2.64
CA GLY A 147 2.24 9.32 1.88
C GLY A 147 2.07 9.45 0.36
N LEU A 148 0.89 9.12 -0.18
CA LEU A 148 0.61 9.31 -1.61
C LEU A 148 0.60 10.79 -2.05
N ARG A 149 0.32 11.72 -1.11
CA ARG A 149 0.16 13.15 -1.40
C ARG A 149 1.45 13.97 -1.25
N ASN A 150 2.39 13.51 -0.42
CA ASN A 150 3.67 14.16 -0.14
C ASN A 150 4.75 13.58 -1.03
#